data_AF-A0AAE2BKB0-F1
#
_entry.id   AF-A0AAE2BKB0-F1
#
_cell.length_a   1.000
_cell.length_b   1.000
_cell.length_c   1.000
_cell.angle_alpha   90.00
_cell.angle_beta   90.00
_cell.angle_gamma   90.00
#
_symmetry.space_group_name_H-M   'P 1'
#
loop_
_entity.id
_entity.type
_entity.pdbx_description
1 polymer ?
#
loop_
_entity_poly.entity_id
_entity_poly.type
_entity_poly.pdbx_seq_one_letter_code
_entity_poly.pdbx_strand_id
1 'polypeptide(L)'
;MNGIDGNRYSTVHVTPEDGFSYASFECVGSIYDDKEDILEVLKKVVKIFRPGAFSVSMTCASGHQVWRGMSKAIEPLGLRLRSFAADEFPNTGNVIFQSFTARRK
;
A
#
# COMPACT_ATOMS: atom_id res chain seq x y z
N MET A 1 -7.85 11.44 9.76
CA MET A 1 -9.04 11.73 8.93
C MET A 1 -9.64 10.40 8.52
N ASN A 2 -10.97 10.27 8.56
CA ASN A 2 -11.66 9.02 8.20
C ASN A 2 -12.61 9.29 7.01
N GLY A 3 -12.69 8.33 6.08
CA GLY A 3 -13.63 8.33 4.97
C GLY A 3 -14.48 7.07 4.99
N ILE A 4 -15.78 7.20 4.69
CA ILE A 4 -16.74 6.10 4.62
C ILE A 4 -17.46 6.22 3.27
N ASP A 5 -17.53 5.13 2.53
CA ASP A 5 -18.30 5.01 1.28
C ASP A 5 -19.00 3.65 1.24
N GLY A 6 -20.30 3.64 1.52
CA GLY A 6 -21.08 2.41 1.66
C GLY A 6 -20.50 1.46 2.72
N ASN A 7 -20.05 0.29 2.30
CA ASN A 7 -19.39 -0.71 3.15
C ASN A 7 -17.86 -0.60 3.18
N ARG A 8 -17.29 0.45 2.58
CA ARG A 8 -15.84 0.70 2.51
C ARG A 8 -15.45 1.81 3.47
N TYR A 9 -14.24 1.71 4.02
CA TYR A 9 -13.64 2.79 4.78
C TYR A 9 -12.21 3.06 4.33
N SER A 10 -11.74 4.26 4.69
CA SER A 10 -10.33 4.60 4.71
C SER A 10 -10.00 5.47 5.91
N THR A 11 -8.75 5.41 6.35
CA THR A 11 -8.23 6.32 7.38
C THR A 11 -6.81 6.73 7.08
N VAL A 12 -6.46 7.94 7.50
CA VAL A 12 -5.12 8.50 7.38
C VAL A 12 -4.73 9.21 8.67
N HIS A 13 -3.52 8.92 9.14
CA HIS A 13 -2.89 9.58 10.28
C HIS A 13 -1.55 10.15 9.83
N VAL A 14 -1.26 11.39 10.22
CA VAL A 14 -0.07 12.12 9.79
C VAL A 14 0.60 12.76 11.01
N THR A 15 1.91 12.54 11.12
CA THR A 15 2.84 13.11 12.08
C THR A 15 3.87 13.88 11.24
N PRO A 16 3.69 15.20 11.01
CA PRO A 16 4.45 15.96 10.02
C PRO A 16 5.84 16.41 10.49
N GLU A 17 6.21 16.15 11.74
CA GLU A 17 7.40 16.70 12.38
C GLU A 17 8.71 16.30 11.66
N ASP A 18 9.57 17.30 11.43
CA ASP A 18 10.86 17.09 10.79
C ASP A 18 11.77 16.16 11.61
N GLY A 19 12.44 15.24 10.93
CA GLY A 19 13.34 14.25 11.53
C GLY A 19 12.66 12.97 12.00
N PHE A 20 11.34 12.95 12.16
CA PHE A 20 10.57 11.76 12.53
C PHE A 20 9.17 11.71 11.89
N SER A 21 9.04 12.31 10.71
CA SER A 21 7.79 12.38 9.97
C SER A 21 7.23 10.97 9.68
N TYR A 22 5.93 10.79 9.88
CA TYR A 22 5.22 9.54 9.64
C TYR A 22 3.84 9.78 9.03
N ALA A 23 3.41 8.87 8.15
CA ALA A 23 2.05 8.82 7.66
C ALA A 23 1.59 7.37 7.51
N SER A 24 0.39 7.06 7.98
CA SER A 24 -0.28 5.80 7.71
C SER A 24 -1.53 6.05 6.88
N PHE A 25 -1.79 5.14 5.94
CA PHE A 25 -3.03 5.10 5.16
C PHE A 25 -3.53 3.67 5.14
N GLU A 26 -4.81 3.51 5.43
CA GLU A 26 -5.49 2.22 5.44
C GLU A 26 -6.81 2.35 4.69
N CYS A 27 -7.15 1.35 3.89
CA CYS A 27 -8.44 1.27 3.21
C CYS A 27 -8.86 -0.18 2.98
N VAL A 28 -10.17 -0.41 2.87
CA VAL A 28 -10.72 -1.70 2.44
C VAL A 28 -11.04 -1.63 0.96
N GLY A 29 -10.44 -2.53 0.19
CA GLY A 29 -10.84 -2.80 -1.20
C GLY A 29 -11.95 -3.84 -1.27
N SER A 30 -12.62 -3.91 -2.42
CA SER A 30 -13.59 -4.96 -2.73
C SER A 30 -12.96 -6.10 -3.52
N ILE A 31 -13.46 -7.32 -3.34
CA ILE A 31 -13.15 -8.46 -4.23
C ILE A 31 -13.64 -8.25 -5.67
N TYR A 32 -14.55 -7.28 -5.86
CA TYR A 32 -15.07 -6.86 -7.15
C TYR A 32 -14.36 -5.62 -7.72
N ASP A 33 -13.44 -5.02 -6.96
CA ASP A 33 -12.66 -3.90 -7.49
C ASP A 33 -11.65 -4.43 -8.50
N ASP A 34 -11.49 -3.68 -9.59
CA ASP A 34 -10.43 -3.96 -10.55
C ASP A 34 -9.08 -3.85 -9.83
N LYS A 35 -8.15 -4.75 -10.16
CA LYS A 35 -6.82 -4.79 -9.55
C LYS A 35 -6.10 -3.44 -9.68
N GLU A 36 -6.42 -2.73 -10.75
CA GLU A 36 -5.96 -1.41 -11.12
C GLU A 36 -6.36 -0.34 -10.09
N ASP A 37 -7.53 -0.43 -9.46
CA ASP A 37 -8.01 0.59 -8.52
C ASP A 37 -7.12 0.68 -7.27
N ILE A 38 -6.76 -0.48 -6.71
CA ILE A 38 -5.87 -0.55 -5.54
C ILE A 38 -4.47 -0.02 -5.91
N LEU A 39 -3.99 -0.33 -7.12
CA LEU A 39 -2.70 0.18 -7.59
C LEU A 39 -2.73 1.70 -7.81
N GLU A 40 -3.84 2.27 -8.26
CA GLU A 40 -4.01 3.71 -8.40
C GLU A 40 -4.10 4.42 -7.04
N VAL A 41 -4.80 3.84 -6.06
CA VAL A 41 -4.78 4.34 -4.67
C VAL A 41 -3.35 4.36 -4.13
N LEU A 42 -2.61 3.25 -4.29
CA LEU A 42 -1.23 3.14 -3.86
C LEU A 42 -0.33 4.23 -4.51
N LYS A 43 -0.47 4.46 -5.82
CA LYS A 43 0.24 5.53 -6.53
C LYS A 43 -0.12 6.91 -5.98
N LYS A 44 -1.39 7.17 -5.67
CA LYS A 44 -1.85 8.45 -5.09
C LYS A 44 -1.23 8.70 -3.73
N VAL A 45 -1.24 7.71 -2.83
CA VAL A 45 -0.62 7.82 -1.49
C VAL A 45 0.86 8.17 -1.61
N VAL A 46 1.61 7.47 -2.46
CA VAL A 46 3.05 7.75 -2.67
C VAL A 46 3.27 9.14 -3.26
N LYS A 47 2.43 9.60 -4.20
CA LYS A 47 2.55 10.95 -4.79
C LYS A 47 2.25 12.07 -3.80
N ILE A 48 1.31 11.84 -2.87
CA ILE A 48 0.93 12.82 -1.82
C ILE A 48 2.06 12.96 -0.80
N PHE A 49 2.51 11.84 -0.22
CA PHE A 49 3.45 11.88 0.90
C PHE A 49 4.92 11.89 0.51
N ARG A 50 5.26 11.46 -0.71
CA ARG A 50 6.64 11.41 -1.25
C ARG A 50 7.66 10.84 -0.24
N PRO A 51 7.41 9.64 0.30
CA PRO A 51 8.20 9.12 1.41
C PRO A 51 9.63 8.75 1.01
N GLY A 52 10.57 8.89 1.94
CA GLY A 52 11.94 8.34 1.79
C GLY A 52 11.98 6.82 1.96
N ALA A 53 11.10 6.27 2.78
CA ALA A 53 10.88 4.83 2.98
C ALA A 53 9.37 4.56 3.12
N PHE A 54 8.90 3.49 2.49
CA PHE A 54 7.48 3.16 2.38
C PHE A 54 7.29 1.66 2.55
N SER A 55 6.27 1.24 3.28
CA SER A 55 5.86 -0.15 3.35
C SER A 55 4.37 -0.28 3.12
N VAL A 56 3.96 -1.45 2.64
CA VAL A 56 2.57 -1.77 2.37
C VAL A 56 2.30 -3.21 2.79
N SER A 57 1.19 -3.37 3.53
CA SER A 57 0.61 -4.65 3.88
C SER A 57 -0.71 -4.80 3.14
N MET A 58 -0.96 -5.97 2.58
CA MET A 58 -2.20 -6.28 1.89
C MET A 58 -2.68 -7.66 2.30
N THR A 59 -3.95 -7.75 2.67
CA THR A 59 -4.66 -9.02 2.83
C THR A 59 -5.50 -9.25 1.58
N CYS A 60 -5.44 -10.46 1.02
CA CYS A 60 -6.27 -10.81 -0.12
C CYS A 60 -6.77 -12.26 -0.03
N ALA A 61 -8.03 -12.45 -0.41
CA ALA A 61 -8.60 -13.78 -0.60
C ALA A 61 -7.78 -14.57 -1.64
N SER A 62 -7.68 -15.89 -1.43
CA SER A 62 -6.88 -16.79 -2.25
C SER A 62 -7.24 -16.67 -3.75
N GLY A 63 -6.22 -16.50 -4.60
CA GLY A 63 -6.36 -16.34 -6.05
C GLY A 63 -6.19 -14.89 -6.57
N HIS A 64 -6.23 -13.88 -5.71
CA HIS A 64 -6.06 -12.48 -6.13
C HIS A 64 -4.58 -12.04 -6.05
N GLN A 65 -3.90 -11.88 -7.19
CA GLN A 65 -2.46 -11.58 -7.26
C GLN A 65 -2.14 -10.09 -7.53
N VAL A 66 -2.91 -9.16 -6.95
CA VAL A 66 -2.69 -7.70 -7.08
C VAL A 66 -1.27 -7.30 -6.70
N TRP A 67 -0.68 -7.99 -5.71
CA TRP A 67 0.67 -7.73 -5.23
C TRP A 67 1.76 -7.79 -6.31
N ARG A 68 1.54 -8.55 -7.40
CA ARG A 68 2.49 -8.62 -8.54
C ARG A 68 2.63 -7.30 -9.28
N GLY A 69 1.59 -6.45 -9.24
CA GLY A 69 1.58 -5.14 -9.89
C GLY A 69 2.18 -4.01 -9.05
N MET A 70 2.34 -4.21 -7.74
CA MET A 70 2.71 -3.14 -6.80
C MET A 70 4.10 -2.57 -7.09
N SER A 71 5.12 -3.41 -7.29
CA SER A 71 6.46 -2.92 -7.63
C SER A 71 6.46 -2.12 -8.93
N LYS A 72 5.76 -2.60 -9.97
CA LYS A 72 5.64 -1.91 -11.26
C LYS A 72 4.91 -0.57 -11.14
N ALA A 73 3.96 -0.45 -10.23
CA ALA A 73 3.24 0.80 -9.97
C ALA A 73 4.09 1.83 -9.22
N ILE A 74 4.97 1.37 -8.32
CA ILE A 74 5.73 2.21 -7.39
C ILE A 74 7.12 2.59 -7.92
N GLU A 75 7.78 1.71 -8.67
CA GLU A 75 9.11 1.96 -9.23
C GLU A 75 9.23 3.23 -10.09
N PRO A 76 8.24 3.56 -10.97
CA PRO A 76 8.24 4.82 -11.73
C PRO A 76 8.15 6.08 -10.85
N LEU A 77 7.73 5.94 -9.58
CA LEU A 77 7.62 7.05 -8.64
C LEU A 77 8.93 7.32 -7.87
N GLY A 78 10.05 6.70 -8.28
CA GLY A 78 11.38 6.94 -7.70
C GLY A 78 11.69 6.10 -6.47
N LEU A 79 10.84 5.14 -6.14
CA LEU A 79 11.06 4.15 -5.08
C LEU A 79 11.61 2.84 -5.69
N ARG A 80 12.26 2.00 -4.88
CA ARG A 80 12.74 0.67 -5.27
C ARG A 80 12.32 -0.34 -4.20
N LEU A 81 11.81 -1.49 -4.64
CA LEU A 81 11.50 -2.62 -3.76
C LEU A 81 12.76 -3.09 -3.02
N ARG A 82 12.64 -3.24 -1.70
CA ARG A 82 13.71 -3.66 -0.78
C ARG A 82 13.47 -5.05 -0.22
N SER A 83 12.24 -5.34 0.18
CA SER A 83 11.84 -6.67 0.64
C SER A 83 10.44 -6.99 0.18
N PHE A 84 10.19 -8.29 0.05
CA PHE A 84 8.90 -8.88 -0.24
C PHE A 84 8.76 -10.10 0.68
N ALA A 85 7.64 -10.18 1.38
CA ALA A 85 7.24 -11.35 2.14
C ALA A 85 5.77 -11.63 1.84
N ALA A 86 5.43 -12.90 1.71
CA ALA A 86 4.05 -13.35 1.55
C ALA A 86 3.87 -14.63 2.35
N ASP A 87 2.80 -14.70 3.13
CA ASP A 87 2.49 -15.86 3.94
C ASP A 87 0.97 -16.10 3.96
N GLU A 88 0.57 -17.35 4.15
CA GLU A 88 -0.84 -17.74 4.23
C GLU A 88 -1.24 -17.96 5.69
N PHE A 89 -2.26 -17.23 6.12
CA PHE A 89 -2.75 -17.30 7.50
C PHE A 89 -4.13 -17.98 7.53
N PRO A 90 -4.34 -18.92 8.48
CA PRO A 90 -5.66 -19.53 8.67
C PRO A 90 -6.75 -18.46 8.83
N ASN A 91 -7.87 -18.65 8.12
CA ASN A 91 -9.05 -17.76 8.13
C ASN A 91 -8.85 -16.33 7.60
N THR A 92 -7.62 -15.92 7.26
CA THR A 92 -7.31 -14.57 6.76
C THR A 92 -6.91 -14.57 5.28
N GLY A 93 -6.40 -15.70 4.78
CA GLY A 93 -5.88 -15.83 3.42
C GLY A 93 -4.43 -15.37 3.31
N ASN A 94 -4.04 -14.85 2.15
CA ASN A 94 -2.67 -14.41 1.93
C ASN A 94 -2.46 -13.00 2.50
N VAL A 95 -1.39 -12.86 3.27
CA VAL A 95 -0.89 -11.56 3.75
C VAL A 95 0.42 -11.28 3.03
N ILE A 96 0.48 -10.15 2.33
CA ILE A 96 1.66 -9.71 1.59
C ILE A 96 2.21 -8.46 2.24
N PHE A 97 3.52 -8.43 2.45
CA PHE A 97 4.26 -7.28 2.92
C PHE A 97 5.36 -6.90 1.93
N GLN A 98 5.41 -5.63 1.54
CA GLN A 98 6.46 -5.08 0.69
C GLN A 98 7.05 -3.83 1.31
N SER A 99 8.37 -3.68 1.23
CA SER A 99 9.07 -2.46 1.63
C SER A 99 9.79 -1.83 0.46
N PHE A 100 9.84 -0.51 0.44
CA PHE A 100 10.41 0.30 -0.61
C PHE A 100 11.24 1.43 0.00
N THR A 101 12.28 1.86 -0.71
CA THR A 101 13.09 3.04 -0.34
C THR A 101 13.31 3.92 -1.55
N ALA A 102 13.47 5.22 -1.34
CA ALA A 102 13.86 6.15 -2.39
C ALA A 102 15.15 5.68 -3.08
N ARG A 103 15.19 5.80 -4.40
CA ARG A 103 16.42 5.65 -5.17
C ARG A 103 17.37 6.75 -4.68
N ARG A 104 18.55 6.36 -4.19
CA ARG A 104 19.61 7.34 -3.89
C ARG A 104 19.92 8.08 -5.19
N LYS A 105 20.00 9.41 -5.10
CA LYS A 105 20.57 10.24 -6.18
C LYS A 105 22.03 9.90 -6.37
#